data_AF-A0A2D3LNT5-F1
#
_entry.id   AF-A0A2D3LNT5-F1
#
_cell.length_a   1.000
_cell.length_b   1.000
_cell.length_c   1.000
_cell.angle_alpha   90.00
_cell.angle_beta   90.00
_cell.angle_gamma   90.00
#
_symmetry.space_group_name_H-M   'P 1'
#
loop_
_entity.id
_entity.type
_entity.pdbx_description
1 polymer ?
#
loop_
_entity_poly.entity_id
_entity_poly.type
_entity_poly.pdbx_seq_one_letter_code
_entity_poly.pdbx_strand_id
1 'polypeptide(L)'
;MINSTERSDILVFNCYLCHVRYLLTCYVYSTKIGEISDISKCFENFVSQALGVLTRIYAAELRKNTKKIQILKKKNRFFLL
;
A
#
# COMPACT_ATOMS: atom_id res chain seq x y z
N MET A 1 -16.00 -6.72 7.49
CA MET A 1 -16.17 -5.25 7.51
C MET A 1 -14.78 -4.65 7.38
N ILE A 2 -14.34 -4.39 6.15
CA ILE A 2 -13.06 -3.71 5.90
C ILE A 2 -13.31 -2.25 6.32
N ASN A 3 -12.54 -1.72 7.26
CA ASN A 3 -12.77 -0.37 7.78
C ASN A 3 -12.76 0.62 6.61
N SER A 4 -13.70 1.57 6.59
CA SER A 4 -13.76 2.62 5.56
C SER A 4 -12.43 3.38 5.44
N THR A 5 -11.67 3.45 6.54
CA THR A 5 -10.32 4.02 6.63
C THR A 5 -9.31 3.28 5.75
N GLU A 6 -9.19 1.94 5.83
CA GLU A 6 -8.23 1.18 5.00
C GLU A 6 -8.52 1.32 3.51
N ARG A 7 -9.80 1.33 3.12
CA ARG A 7 -10.20 1.53 1.73
C ARG A 7 -9.89 2.95 1.25
N SER A 8 -10.03 3.94 2.13
CA SER A 8 -9.64 5.34 1.86
C SER A 8 -8.13 5.47 1.70
N ASP A 9 -7.33 4.83 2.56
CA ASP A 9 -5.87 4.90 2.51
C ASP A 9 -5.32 4.29 1.21
N ILE A 10 -5.91 3.17 0.75
CA ILE A 10 -5.55 2.56 -0.54
C ILE A 10 -5.91 3.49 -1.71
N LEU A 11 -7.07 4.15 -1.67
CA LEU A 11 -7.48 5.10 -2.71
C LEU A 11 -6.58 6.35 -2.75
N VAL A 12 -6.17 6.86 -1.59
CA VAL A 12 -5.21 7.98 -1.49
C VAL A 12 -3.86 7.58 -2.07
N PHE A 13 -3.36 6.38 -1.74
CA PHE A 13 -2.13 5.85 -2.34
C PHE A 13 -2.23 5.70 -3.86
N ASN A 14 -3.37 5.22 -4.36
CA ASN A 14 -3.58 5.04 -5.79
C ASN A 14 -3.66 6.39 -6.52
N CYS A 15 -4.32 7.38 -5.91
CA CYS A 15 -4.34 8.76 -6.40
C CYS A 15 -2.92 9.35 -6.47
N TYR A 16 -2.10 9.14 -5.43
CA TYR A 16 -0.71 9.59 -5.40
C TYR A 16 0.12 8.92 -6.50
N LEU A 17 0.00 7.61 -6.68
CA LEU A 17 0.67 6.89 -7.77
C LEU A 17 0.24 7.40 -9.15
N CYS A 18 -1.04 7.69 -9.33
CA CYS A 18 -1.57 8.25 -10.57
C CYS A 18 -0.96 9.65 -10.86
N HIS A 19 -0.88 10.50 -9.84
CA HIS A 19 -0.29 11.83 -9.94
C HIS A 19 1.21 11.78 -10.26
N VAL A 20 1.93 10.84 -9.62
CA VAL A 20 3.37 10.65 -9.81
C VAL A 20 3.66 10.07 -11.22
N ARG A 21 2.78 9.21 -11.76
CA ARG A 21 2.84 8.76 -13.17
C ARG A 21 2.55 9.90 -14.16
N TYR A 22 1.59 10.77 -13.84
CA TYR A 22 1.25 11.91 -14.69
C TYR A 22 2.42 12.91 -14.77
N LEU A 23 2.98 13.28 -13.62
CA LEU A 23 4.19 14.12 -13.55
C LEU A 23 5.36 13.50 -14.31
N LEU A 24 5.56 12.18 -14.17
CA LEU A 24 6.58 11.46 -14.93
C LEU A 24 6.32 11.58 -16.45
N THR A 25 5.09 11.39 -16.90
CA THR A 25 4.73 11.47 -18.32
C THR A 25 4.97 12.87 -18.89
N CYS A 26 4.61 13.92 -18.13
CA CYS A 26 4.92 15.31 -18.48
C CYS A 26 6.44 15.59 -18.54
N TYR A 27 7.20 15.03 -17.60
CA TYR A 27 8.65 15.18 -17.55
C TYR A 27 9.36 14.44 -18.69
N VAL A 28 8.91 13.22 -18.99
CA VAL A 28 9.34 12.37 -20.11
C VAL A 28 9.08 13.04 -21.45
N TYR A 29 7.93 13.68 -21.65
CA TYR A 29 7.62 14.45 -22.85
C TYR A 29 8.60 15.63 -23.07
N SER A 30 9.18 16.16 -21.99
CA SER A 30 10.09 17.30 -22.03
C SER A 30 11.58 16.91 -22.18
N THR A 31 11.90 15.61 -22.10
CA THR A 31 13.28 15.12 -21.93
C THR A 31 13.72 14.23 -23.11
N LYS A 32 15.03 14.21 -23.42
CA LYS A 32 15.61 13.42 -24.52
C LYS A 32 15.49 11.90 -24.27
N ILE A 33 15.41 11.12 -25.34
CA ILE A 33 15.05 9.68 -25.37
C ILE A 33 15.89 8.75 -24.46
N GLY A 34 17.14 9.10 -24.18
CA GLY A 34 18.03 8.30 -23.32
C GLY A 34 17.68 8.38 -21.83
N GLU A 35 17.36 9.58 -21.34
CA GLU A 35 17.04 9.80 -19.93
C GLU A 35 15.68 9.20 -19.54
N ILE A 36 14.77 9.03 -20.51
CA ILE A 36 13.44 8.42 -20.31
C ILE A 36 13.57 6.97 -19.79
N SER A 37 14.58 6.21 -20.25
CA SER A 37 14.78 4.82 -19.86
C SER A 37 15.25 4.69 -18.41
N ASP A 38 16.22 5.51 -18.00
CA ASP A 38 16.74 5.51 -16.64
C ASP A 38 15.69 5.96 -15.63
N ILE A 39 14.87 6.95 -15.99
CA ILE A 39 13.79 7.44 -15.12
C ILE A 39 12.68 6.38 -14.99
N SER A 40 12.32 5.70 -16.09
CA SER A 40 11.29 4.63 -16.04
C SER A 40 11.72 3.48 -15.12
N LYS A 41 12.99 3.07 -15.18
CA LYS A 41 13.55 2.08 -14.25
C LYS A 41 13.59 2.58 -12.80
N CYS A 42 13.94 3.84 -12.59
CA CYS A 42 13.90 4.46 -11.26
C CYS A 42 12.47 4.44 -10.68
N PHE A 43 11.47 4.68 -11.52
CA PHE A 43 10.06 4.67 -11.13
C PHE A 43 9.56 3.26 -10.80
N GLU A 44 9.88 2.26 -11.61
CA GLU A 44 9.55 0.87 -11.31
C GLU A 44 10.15 0.41 -9.98
N ASN A 45 11.39 0.80 -9.69
CA ASN A 45 12.02 0.52 -8.40
C ASN A 45 11.33 1.23 -7.24
N PHE A 46 10.93 2.49 -7.43
CA PHE A 46 10.20 3.24 -6.40
C PHE A 46 8.82 2.64 -6.13
N VAL A 47 8.05 2.31 -7.17
CA VAL A 47 6.74 1.66 -7.04
C VAL A 47 6.87 0.30 -6.36
N SER A 48 7.87 -0.50 -6.75
CA SER A 48 8.15 -1.80 -6.13
C SER A 48 8.49 -1.65 -4.64
N GLN A 49 9.27 -0.64 -4.27
CA GLN A 49 9.58 -0.35 -2.86
C GLN A 49 8.33 0.08 -2.08
N ALA A 50 7.55 1.02 -2.62
CA ALA A 50 6.32 1.51 -1.98
C ALA A 50 5.29 0.38 -1.79
N LEU A 51 5.11 -0.47 -2.80
CA LEU A 51 4.23 -1.64 -2.73
C LEU A 51 4.70 -2.66 -1.68
N GLY A 52 6.02 -2.87 -1.58
CA GLY A 52 6.60 -3.73 -0.55
C GLY A 52 6.43 -3.17 0.88
N VAL A 53 6.45 -1.85 1.06
CA VAL A 53 6.12 -1.22 2.36
C VAL A 53 4.64 -1.39 2.68
N LEU A 54 3.74 -1.11 1.72
CA LEU A 54 2.30 -1.25 1.90
C LEU A 54 1.91 -2.68 2.27
N THR A 55 2.49 -3.67 1.58
CA THR A 55 2.24 -5.09 1.85
C THR A 55 2.65 -5.48 3.27
N ARG A 56 3.76 -4.95 3.79
CA ARG A 56 4.21 -5.19 5.17
C ARG A 56 3.27 -4.59 6.21
N ILE A 57 2.77 -3.37 5.96
CA ILE A 57 1.80 -2.71 6.83
C ILE A 57 0.49 -3.50 6.85
N TYR A 58 -0.03 -3.88 5.68
CA TYR A 58 -1.25 -4.68 5.54
C TYR A 58 -1.13 -6.04 6.25
N ALA A 59 0.01 -6.73 6.10
CA ALA A 59 0.27 -7.98 6.81
C ALA A 59 0.35 -7.82 8.34
N ALA A 60 0.92 -6.71 8.83
CA ALA A 60 0.96 -6.40 10.26
C ALA A 60 -0.46 -6.13 10.83
N GLU A 61 -1.29 -5.43 10.08
CA GLU A 61 -2.69 -5.15 10.41
C GLU A 61 -3.50 -6.47 10.53
N LEU A 62 -3.33 -7.37 9.56
CA LEU A 62 -3.95 -8.71 9.58
C LEU A 62 -3.52 -9.54 10.80
N ARG A 63 -2.25 -9.49 11.21
CA ARG A 63 -1.76 -10.17 12.43
C ARG A 63 -2.41 -9.61 13.69
N LYS A 64 -2.60 -8.29 13.79
CA LYS A 64 -3.29 -7.67 14.94
C LYS A 64 -4.75 -8.13 15.02
N ASN A 65 -5.46 -8.12 13.90
CA ASN A 65 -6.86 -8.57 13.84
C ASN A 65 -7.01 -10.05 14.22
N THR A 66 -6.11 -10.91 13.72
CA THR A 66 -6.11 -12.34 14.08
C THR A 66 -5.89 -12.57 15.58
N LYS A 67 -4.92 -11.87 16.19
CA LYS A 67 -4.67 -11.95 17.64
C LYS A 67 -5.87 -11.48 18.45
N LYS A 68 -6.53 -10.39 18.03
CA LYS A 68 -7.72 -9.85 18.70
C LYS A 68 -8.86 -10.88 18.74
N ILE A 69 -9.13 -11.56 17.61
CA ILE A 69 -10.16 -12.61 17.52
C ILE A 69 -9.84 -13.79 18.45
N GLN A 70 -8.59 -14.22 18.52
CA GLN A 70 -8.17 -15.32 19.41
C GLN A 70 -8.38 -14.99 20.89
N ILE A 71 -8.04 -13.75 21.30
CA ILE A 71 -8.27 -13.27 22.67
C ILE A 71 -9.78 -13.22 22.98
N LEU A 72 -10.59 -12.69 22.06
CA LEU A 72 -12.05 -12.65 22.21
C LEU A 72 -12.67 -14.05 22.31
N LYS A 73 -12.23 -15.00 21.48
CA LYS A 73 -12.66 -16.41 21.57
C LYS A 73 -12.28 -17.03 22.92
N LYS A 74 -11.07 -16.77 23.42
CA LYS A 74 -10.61 -17.27 24.72
C LYS A 74 -11.42 -16.66 25.87
N LYS A 75 -11.73 -15.36 25.80
CA LYS A 75 -12.53 -14.64 26.80
C LYS A 75 -13.98 -15.13 26.83
N ASN A 76 -14.62 -15.32 25.67
CA ASN A 76 -15.96 -15.91 25.59
C ASN A 76 -15.99 -17.35 26.11
N ARG A 77 -14.98 -18.18 25.80
CA ARG A 77 -14.88 -19.54 26.35
C ARG A 77 -14.75 -19.53 27.87
N PHE A 78 -14.03 -18.58 28.44
CA PHE A 78 -13.87 -18.45 29.90
C PHE A 78 -15.15 -17.96 30.60
N PHE A 79 -16.01 -17.22 29.91
CA PHE A 79 -17.29 -16.75 30.45
C PHE A 79 -18.41 -17.81 30.34
N LEU A 80 -18.20 -18.84 29.52
CA LEU A 80 -19.11 -19.97 29.33
C LEU A 80 -18.80 -21.16 30.27
N LEU A 81 -17.77 -21.04 31.10
CA LEU A 81 -17.38 -21.97 32.17
C LEU A 81 -17.61 -21.31 33.52
#